data_AF-A0A7J9VK93-F1
#
_entry.id   AF-A0A7J9VK93-F1
#
_cell.length_a   1.000
_cell.length_b   1.000
_cell.length_c   1.000
_cell.angle_alpha   90.00
_cell.angle_beta   90.00
_cell.angle_gamma   90.00
#
_symmetry.space_group_name_H-M   'P 1'
#
loop_
_entity.id
_entity.type
_entity.pdbx_description
1 polymer ?
#
loop_
_entity_poly.entity_id
_entity_poly.type
_entity_poly.pdbx_seq_one_letter_code
_entity_poly.pdbx_strand_id
1 'polypeptide(L)'
;MLRLRMSVEDIALTCVAAPGMCELSVSVQALQQVGHPYRGLWRSAKGELPRQAARLWELIPARGDVPLFLAPEMVDDIDEAVEIVQSTPAARIRAEVTAGQAAARPLPWVEDLCHGRRRALHELGVAMHAYITTR
;
A
#
# COMPACT_ATOMS: atom_id res chain seq x y z
N MET A 1 10.93 9.38 20.93
CA MET A 1 11.60 8.29 20.19
C MET A 1 11.85 7.14 21.16
N LEU A 2 11.26 5.96 20.92
CA LEU A 2 11.39 4.79 21.80
C LEU A 2 12.62 3.97 21.38
N ARG A 3 13.46 3.55 22.33
CA ARG A 3 14.58 2.63 22.09
C ARG A 3 14.34 1.35 22.88
N LEU A 4 14.01 0.25 22.19
CA LEU A 4 14.00 -1.08 22.79
C LEU A 4 15.40 -1.68 22.78
N ARG A 5 15.80 -2.28 23.91
CA ARG A 5 16.97 -3.14 24.00
C ARG A 5 16.46 -4.56 24.18
N MET A 6 16.71 -5.40 23.19
CA MET A 6 16.30 -6.80 23.18
C MET A 6 17.56 -7.67 23.08
N SER A 7 17.63 -8.69 23.92
CA SER A 7 18.60 -9.78 23.78
C SER A 7 18.19 -10.70 22.62
N VAL A 8 19.08 -11.64 22.25
CA VAL A 8 18.75 -12.67 21.24
C VAL A 8 17.57 -13.54 21.71
N GLU A 9 17.54 -13.88 23.00
CA GLU A 9 16.42 -14.59 23.64
C GLU A 9 15.12 -13.81 23.51
N ASP A 10 15.15 -12.50 23.78
CA ASP A 10 13.97 -11.63 23.68
C ASP A 10 13.43 -11.58 22.25
N ILE A 11 14.32 -11.54 21.25
CA ILE A 11 13.92 -11.58 19.83
C ILE A 11 13.23 -12.91 19.50
N ALA A 12 13.79 -14.03 19.97
CA ALA A 12 13.24 -15.35 19.70
C ALA A 12 11.84 -15.57 20.33
N LEU A 13 11.56 -14.89 21.44
CA LEU A 13 10.29 -14.98 22.16
C LEU A 13 9.29 -13.89 21.73
N THR A 14 9.73 -12.88 20.99
CA THR A 14 8.86 -11.81 20.52
C THR A 14 8.18 -12.20 19.22
N CYS A 15 6.90 -12.56 19.30
CA CYS A 15 6.03 -12.57 18.13
C CYS A 15 5.50 -11.15 17.92
N VAL A 16 5.95 -10.52 16.83
CA VAL A 16 5.25 -9.34 16.30
C VAL A 16 4.03 -9.90 15.60
N ALA A 17 2.83 -9.41 15.94
CA ALA A 17 1.64 -9.70 15.14
C ALA A 17 1.99 -9.40 13.69
N ALA A 18 1.65 -10.32 12.77
CA ALA A 18 1.95 -10.11 11.36
C ALA A 18 1.47 -8.70 11.00
N PRO A 19 2.33 -7.86 10.42
CA PRO A 19 1.82 -6.65 9.80
C PRO A 19 0.79 -7.16 8.80
N GLY A 20 -0.49 -6.81 8.98
CA GLY A 20 -1.54 -7.23 8.05
C GLY A 20 -1.25 -6.67 6.66
N MET A 21 -2.28 -6.40 5.87
CA MET A 21 -2.08 -5.84 4.53
C MET A 21 -1.37 -4.46 4.45
N CYS A 22 -0.95 -3.87 5.58
CA CYS A 22 -0.06 -2.71 5.62
C CYS A 22 1.29 -2.91 4.89
N GLU A 23 1.75 -4.15 4.70
CA GLU A 23 2.98 -4.40 3.94
C GLU A 23 2.86 -3.95 2.48
N LEU A 24 1.67 -4.04 1.85
CA LEU A 24 1.47 -3.65 0.45
C LEU A 24 1.80 -2.16 0.24
N SER A 25 1.20 -1.28 1.03
CA SER A 25 1.38 0.17 0.86
C SER A 25 2.82 0.61 1.09
N VAL A 26 3.45 0.05 2.12
CA VAL A 26 4.83 0.37 2.52
C VAL A 26 5.85 -0.19 1.53
N SER A 27 5.66 -1.42 1.05
CA SER A 27 6.53 -2.04 0.06
C SER A 27 6.46 -1.32 -1.29
N VAL A 28 5.25 -0.93 -1.73
CA VAL A 28 5.07 -0.11 -2.94
C VAL A 28 5.77 1.24 -2.82
N GLN A 29 5.64 1.94 -1.69
CA GLN A 29 6.36 3.20 -1.45
C GLN A 29 7.89 3.02 -1.47
N ALA A 30 8.40 1.98 -0.79
CA ALA A 30 9.83 1.65 -0.76
C ALA A 30 10.39 1.36 -2.17
N LEU A 31 9.60 0.70 -3.03
CA LEU A 31 9.98 0.45 -4.42
C LEU A 31 10.10 1.74 -5.25
N GLN A 32 9.35 2.79 -4.92
CA GLN A 32 9.45 4.08 -5.62
C GLN A 32 10.69 4.89 -5.23
N GLN A 33 11.29 4.62 -4.07
CA GLN A 33 12.44 5.36 -3.58
C GLN A 33 13.75 4.87 -4.21
N VAL A 34 14.39 5.75 -4.99
CA VAL A 34 15.73 5.50 -5.54
C VAL A 34 16.73 5.39 -4.39
N GLY A 35 17.50 4.30 -4.36
CA GLY A 35 18.49 4.02 -3.31
C GLY A 35 17.96 3.23 -2.12
N HIS A 36 16.65 2.96 -2.03
CA HIS A 36 16.11 2.13 -0.95
C HIS A 36 16.59 0.67 -1.12
N PRO A 37 17.17 0.03 -0.07
CA PRO A 37 17.72 -1.33 -0.17
C PRO A 37 16.72 -2.37 -0.72
N TYR A 38 15.45 -2.27 -0.30
CA TYR A 38 14.36 -3.12 -0.78
C TYR A 38 14.19 -3.07 -2.32
N ARG A 39 14.37 -1.90 -2.94
CA ARG A 39 14.28 -1.73 -4.40
C ARG A 39 15.41 -2.44 -5.15
N GLY A 40 16.59 -2.57 -4.52
CA GLY A 40 17.71 -3.34 -5.06
C GLY A 40 17.44 -4.84 -5.02
N LEU A 41 17.02 -5.33 -3.85
CA LEU A 41 16.66 -6.73 -3.62
C LEU A 41 15.54 -7.19 -4.57
N TRP A 42 14.47 -6.40 -4.69
CA TRP A 42 13.35 -6.68 -5.58
C TRP A 42 13.79 -6.84 -7.05
N ARG A 43 14.64 -5.93 -7.54
CA ARG A 43 15.16 -6.00 -8.92
C ARG A 43 16.08 -7.20 -9.13
N SER A 44 16.90 -7.55 -8.13
CA SER A 44 17.77 -8.74 -8.23
C SER A 44 16.99 -10.07 -8.24
N ALA A 45 15.79 -10.09 -7.66
CA ALA A 45 14.90 -11.25 -7.66
C ALA A 45 14.10 -11.44 -8.97
N LYS A 46 14.39 -10.66 -10.02
CA LYS A 46 13.61 -10.59 -11.28
C LYS A 46 12.13 -10.22 -11.09
N GLY A 47 11.78 -9.49 -10.02
CA GLY A 47 10.42 -9.02 -9.82
C GLY A 47 10.02 -8.00 -10.90
N GLU A 48 9.29 -8.44 -11.92
CA GLU A 48 8.61 -7.56 -12.86
C GLU A 48 7.27 -7.16 -12.26
N LEU A 49 6.99 -5.86 -12.15
CA LEU A 49 5.69 -5.42 -11.67
C LEU A 49 4.66 -5.62 -12.78
N PRO A 50 3.51 -6.28 -12.52
CA PRO A 50 2.46 -6.34 -13.51
C PRO A 50 2.00 -4.92 -13.84
N ARG A 51 1.70 -4.68 -15.12
CA ARG A 51 1.15 -3.40 -15.57
C ARG A 51 -0.11 -3.00 -14.79
N GLN A 52 -0.86 -4.01 -14.32
CA GLN A 52 -2.05 -3.88 -13.50
C GLN A 52 -1.76 -3.27 -12.12
N ALA A 53 -0.58 -3.50 -11.55
CA ALA A 53 -0.17 -2.94 -10.25
C ALA A 53 0.33 -1.49 -10.35
N ALA A 54 0.46 -0.91 -11.56
CA ALA A 54 0.92 0.48 -11.75
C ALA A 54 0.04 1.52 -11.04
N ARG A 55 -1.25 1.24 -10.88
CA ARG A 55 -2.20 2.09 -10.14
C ARG A 55 -1.78 2.31 -8.68
N LEU A 56 -1.12 1.34 -8.06
CA LEU A 56 -0.63 1.48 -6.69
C LEU A 56 0.50 2.53 -6.61
N TRP A 57 1.37 2.62 -7.61
CA TRP A 57 2.41 3.66 -7.66
C TRP A 57 1.85 5.06 -7.93
N GLU A 58 0.80 5.14 -8.73
CA GLU A 58 0.12 6.41 -9.01
C GLU A 58 -0.62 6.97 -7.78
N LEU A 59 -1.09 6.08 -6.89
CA LEU A 59 -1.84 6.43 -5.69
C LEU A 59 -0.95 6.62 -4.46
N ILE A 60 0.07 5.79 -4.29
CA ILE A 60 0.96 5.81 -3.13
C ILE A 60 2.08 6.81 -3.40
N PRO A 61 2.26 7.84 -2.56
CA PRO A 61 3.34 8.79 -2.77
C PRO A 61 4.70 8.14 -2.50
N ALA A 62 5.72 8.51 -3.26
CA ALA A 62 7.08 8.01 -3.05
C ALA A 62 7.67 8.41 -1.68
N ARG A 63 7.18 9.47 -1.05
CA ARG A 63 7.55 9.95 0.29
C ARG A 63 6.34 10.57 0.99
N GLY A 64 6.33 10.52 2.32
CA GLY A 64 5.23 11.04 3.14
C GLY A 64 4.22 9.95 3.49
N ASP A 65 3.08 10.36 4.02
CA ASP A 65 2.08 9.44 4.54
C ASP A 65 1.40 8.67 3.40
N VAL A 66 1.32 7.35 3.56
CA VAL A 66 0.56 6.48 2.67
C VAL A 66 -0.93 6.53 3.06
N PRO A 67 -1.87 6.43 2.10
CA PRO A 67 -3.27 6.35 2.44
C PRO A 67 -3.56 5.12 3.31
N LEU A 68 -4.09 5.35 4.51
CA LEU A 68 -4.35 4.30 5.50
C LEU A 68 -5.45 3.34 5.05
N PHE A 69 -6.38 3.79 4.22
CA PHE A 69 -7.43 2.92 3.69
C PHE A 69 -6.86 1.77 2.84
N LEU A 70 -5.65 1.89 2.29
CA LEU A 70 -4.95 0.81 1.58
C LEU A 70 -4.33 -0.24 2.50
N ALA A 71 -4.34 0.02 3.81
CA ALA A 71 -3.75 -0.83 4.84
C ALA A 71 -4.82 -1.18 5.89
N PRO A 72 -5.87 -1.95 5.53
CA PRO A 72 -6.86 -2.39 6.50
C PRO A 72 -6.15 -3.18 7.62
N GLU A 73 -6.45 -2.81 8.86
CA GLU A 73 -5.88 -3.43 10.05
C GLU A 73 -6.52 -4.80 10.28
N MET A 74 -5.76 -5.73 10.88
CA MET A 74 -6.26 -7.03 11.35
C MET A 74 -6.79 -7.96 10.24
N VAL A 75 -6.31 -7.79 9.01
CA VAL A 75 -6.66 -8.65 7.88
C VAL A 75 -5.42 -9.26 7.25
N ASP A 76 -5.43 -10.59 7.16
CA ASP A 76 -4.36 -11.40 6.58
C ASP A 76 -4.74 -11.95 5.20
N ASP A 77 -6.02 -11.87 4.82
CA ASP A 77 -6.54 -12.31 3.52
C ASP A 77 -6.69 -11.15 2.52
N ILE A 78 -6.26 -11.39 1.28
CA ILE A 78 -6.32 -10.34 0.25
C ILE A 78 -7.75 -10.06 -0.21
N ASP A 79 -8.62 -11.08 -0.31
CA ASP A 79 -9.98 -10.87 -0.77
C ASP A 79 -10.75 -9.99 0.23
N GLU A 80 -10.61 -10.29 1.53
CA GLU A 80 -11.17 -9.47 2.61
C GLU A 80 -10.60 -8.04 2.61
N ALA A 81 -9.28 -7.88 2.44
CA ALA A 81 -8.67 -6.55 2.40
C ALA A 81 -9.17 -5.73 1.20
N VAL A 82 -9.34 -6.36 0.04
CA VAL A 82 -9.90 -5.71 -1.15
C VAL A 82 -11.37 -5.33 -0.94
N GLU A 83 -12.16 -6.15 -0.26
CA GLU A 83 -13.54 -5.81 0.09
C GLU A 83 -13.60 -4.57 1.01
N ILE A 84 -12.73 -4.49 2.01
CA ILE A 84 -12.65 -3.32 2.91
C ILE A 84 -12.24 -2.06 2.14
N VAL A 85 -11.25 -2.17 1.26
CA VAL A 85 -10.83 -1.05 0.40
C VAL A 85 -11.98 -0.60 -0.50
N GLN A 86 -12.69 -1.54 -1.14
CA GLN A 86 -13.81 -1.22 -2.04
C GLN A 86 -15.04 -0.68 -1.32
N SER A 87 -15.22 -1.00 -0.03
CA SER A 87 -16.30 -0.48 0.81
C SER A 87 -15.94 0.82 1.55
N THR A 88 -14.69 1.28 1.42
CA THR A 88 -14.24 2.51 2.07
C THR A 88 -15.06 3.72 1.59
N PRO A 89 -15.62 4.54 2.51
CA PRO A 89 -16.38 5.72 2.12
C PRO A 89 -15.56 6.70 1.27
N ALA A 90 -16.12 7.18 0.17
CA ALA A 90 -15.46 8.12 -0.75
C ALA A 90 -14.91 9.38 -0.04
N ALA A 91 -15.62 9.86 0.99
CA ALA A 91 -15.18 10.99 1.80
C ALA A 91 -13.86 10.71 2.54
N ARG A 92 -13.66 9.48 3.03
CA ARG A 92 -12.43 9.04 3.69
C ARG A 92 -11.30 8.91 2.67
N ILE A 93 -11.56 8.26 1.53
CA ILE A 93 -10.58 8.14 0.42
C ILE A 93 -10.10 9.53 0.01
N ARG A 94 -11.01 10.46 -0.24
CA ARG A 94 -10.67 11.83 -0.63
C ARG A 94 -9.83 12.55 0.41
N ALA A 95 -10.18 12.44 1.70
CA ALA A 95 -9.43 13.08 2.78
C ALA A 95 -7.98 12.57 2.83
N GLU A 96 -7.78 11.25 2.79
CA GLU A 96 -6.47 10.63 2.88
C GLU A 96 -5.61 10.86 1.63
N VAL A 97 -6.19 10.76 0.43
CA VAL A 97 -5.49 11.06 -0.83
C VAL A 97 -5.06 12.52 -0.90
N THR A 98 -5.93 13.45 -0.48
CA THR A 98 -5.60 14.88 -0.51
C THR A 98 -4.53 15.23 0.52
N ALA A 99 -4.50 14.57 1.68
CA ALA A 99 -3.47 14.77 2.70
C ALA A 99 -2.08 14.34 2.23
N GLY A 100 -1.99 13.27 1.42
CA GLY A 100 -0.73 12.74 0.90
C GLY A 100 -0.20 13.40 -0.38
N GLN A 101 -1.02 14.19 -1.09
CA GLN A 101 -0.63 14.81 -2.37
C GLN A 101 -0.01 16.20 -2.18
N ALA A 102 1.28 16.30 -2.49
CA ALA A 102 1.96 17.60 -2.59
C ALA A 102 1.59 18.29 -3.92
N ALA A 103 0.64 19.24 -3.86
CA ALA A 103 0.35 20.28 -4.85
C ALA A 103 0.05 19.89 -6.32
N ALA A 104 0.17 18.61 -6.71
CA ALA A 104 -0.12 18.14 -8.06
C ALA A 104 -1.62 17.78 -8.20
N ARG A 105 -2.18 18.04 -9.38
CA ARG A 105 -3.56 17.64 -9.69
C ARG A 105 -3.63 16.10 -9.75
N PRO A 106 -4.62 15.47 -9.07
CA PRO A 106 -4.80 14.02 -9.12
C PRO A 106 -5.07 13.53 -10.56
N LEU A 107 -4.59 12.33 -10.86
CA LEU A 107 -4.92 11.66 -12.12
C LEU A 107 -6.43 11.41 -12.20
N PRO A 108 -7.05 11.39 -13.40
CA PRO A 108 -8.50 11.25 -13.53
C PRO A 108 -9.11 10.05 -12.80
N TRP A 109 -8.42 8.91 -12.77
CA TRP A 109 -8.91 7.72 -12.08
C TRP A 109 -8.85 7.85 -10.53
N VAL A 110 -7.90 8.65 -10.01
CA VAL A 110 -7.82 8.97 -8.57
C VAL A 110 -8.95 9.93 -8.19
N GLU A 111 -9.32 10.84 -9.08
CA GLU A 111 -10.52 11.67 -8.92
C GLU A 111 -11.78 10.80 -8.88
N ASP A 112 -11.90 9.80 -9.76
CA ASP A 112 -12.98 8.83 -9.73
C ASP A 112 -13.04 8.02 -8.41
N LEU A 113 -11.89 7.64 -7.83
CA LEU A 113 -11.81 7.03 -6.49
C LEU A 113 -12.35 7.97 -5.40
N CYS A 114 -11.92 9.24 -5.41
CA CYS A 114 -12.37 10.26 -4.47
C CYS A 114 -13.88 10.55 -4.57
N HIS A 115 -14.50 10.21 -5.71
CA HIS A 115 -15.95 10.24 -5.93
C HIS A 115 -16.67 8.91 -5.65
N GLY A 116 -15.96 7.87 -5.25
CA GLY A 116 -16.54 6.55 -4.95
C GLY A 116 -17.05 5.81 -6.18
N ARG A 117 -16.46 6.07 -7.36
CA ARG A 117 -16.85 5.36 -8.59
C ARG A 117 -16.49 3.88 -8.45
N ARG A 118 -17.51 3.01 -8.50
CA ARG A 118 -17.36 1.54 -8.37
C ARG A 118 -16.29 0.95 -9.29
N ARG A 119 -16.21 1.44 -10.53
CA ARG A 119 -15.20 0.99 -11.49
C ARG A 119 -13.77 1.28 -11.01
N ALA A 120 -13.50 2.48 -10.51
CA ALA A 120 -12.17 2.84 -10.03
C ALA A 120 -11.79 2.05 -8.77
N LEU A 121 -12.74 1.82 -7.87
CA LEU A 121 -12.54 0.95 -6.69
C LEU A 121 -12.25 -0.50 -7.09
N HIS A 122 -12.96 -1.02 -8.09
CA HIS A 122 -12.71 -2.36 -8.61
C HIS A 122 -11.33 -2.48 -9.28
N GLU A 123 -10.95 -1.50 -10.12
CA GLU A 123 -9.62 -1.44 -10.75
C GLU A 123 -8.50 -1.36 -9.70
N LEU A 124 -8.72 -0.67 -8.58
CA LEU A 124 -7.80 -0.65 -7.45
C LEU A 124 -7.67 -2.03 -6.80
N GLY A 125 -8.79 -2.75 -6.58
CA GLY A 125 -8.75 -4.13 -6.07
C GLY A 125 -7.96 -5.08 -6.98
N VAL A 126 -8.16 -4.97 -8.30
CA VAL A 126 -7.38 -5.74 -9.29
C VAL A 126 -5.88 -5.43 -9.19
N ALA A 127 -5.52 -4.16 -8.98
CA ALA A 127 -4.13 -3.75 -8.80
C ALA A 127 -3.51 -4.35 -7.52
N MET A 128 -4.29 -4.42 -6.43
CA MET A 128 -3.86 -5.04 -5.17
C MET A 128 -3.59 -6.53 -5.34
N HIS A 129 -4.50 -7.29 -5.95
CA HIS A 129 -4.28 -8.71 -6.25
C HIS A 129 -3.04 -8.93 -7.11
N ALA A 130 -2.91 -8.16 -8.20
CA ALA A 130 -1.79 -8.30 -9.11
C ALA A 130 -0.44 -8.08 -8.39
N TYR A 131 -0.37 -7.13 -7.46
CA TYR A 131 0.85 -6.86 -6.70
C TYR A 131 1.26 -8.05 -5.81
N ILE A 132 0.31 -8.64 -5.10
CA ILE A 132 0.59 -9.72 -4.15
C ILE A 132 0.92 -11.03 -4.85
N THR A 133 0.22 -11.37 -5.94
CA THR A 133 0.49 -12.62 -6.69
C THR A 133 1.86 -12.61 -7.38
N THR A 134 2.49 -11.44 -7.54
CA THR A 134 3.82 -11.33 -8.18
C THR A 134 4.98 -11.42 -7.20
N ARG A 135 4.69 -11.54 -5.90
CA ARG A 135 5.69 -11.67 -4.84
C ARG A 135 5.92 -13.14 -4.51
#